data_AF-A0AAD8XXV7-F1
#
_entry.id   AF-A0AAD8XXV7-F1
#
_cell.length_a   1.000
_cell.length_b   1.000
_cell.length_c   1.000
_cell.angle_alpha   90.00
_cell.angle_beta   90.00
_cell.angle_gamma   90.00
#
_symmetry.space_group_name_H-M   'P 1'
#
loop_
_entity.id
_entity.type
_entity.pdbx_description
1 polymer ?
#
loop_
_entity_poly.entity_id
_entity_poly.type
_entity_poly.pdbx_seq_one_letter_code
_entity_poly.pdbx_strand_id
1 'polypeptide(L)'
;MMKTSSTTAPLLGMLLAISAAASASVVSAFNFAAPFHNHAHAIHRSITSTFLSAHPAPNDSSSSSAEESPSQQPSDPQRRKTFQSGLVGALLSFFAKHANAATSTESTNDQDAQPIADFPMRKLRLPKGGLGREYIIIQLYIDGNGPYDFMVDSGLTTELITPHLQSILNAKSSGITKQGLSAGDAGSLQSLVELTNVELCCGKFANGEALFPLQGPLHAIVTDFPQEHLDPSHDPVEGMLGMEVLERFDVDLDFPAGRLRLWKPGTVREEAKRAGMTNIEAVVVNETRLLGFRVVSVNAPKGSSGEDVLAQPFLGVVDCGASFSVVNWRAASLLGLPPQSDSVYKKIPMVQGIGVDGRPQLLPTTNIGVSFCGNAIQNKDDKSNMSFEAPTSDWTPWSAVPMAIGDLPVFSQLLGDGRSAYKGPAGIIGLDILSQRRVILETGAGKKRRIYVGNK
;
A
#
# COMPACT_ATOMS: atom_id res chain seq x y z
N MET A 1 0.59 -40.19 42.52
CA MET A 1 1.02 -40.29 41.11
C MET A 1 -0.16 -39.91 40.22
N MET A 2 -0.26 -38.63 39.85
CA MET A 2 -1.29 -38.13 38.94
C MET A 2 -0.75 -38.21 37.50
N LYS A 3 -1.47 -38.92 36.63
CA LYS A 3 -1.26 -38.88 35.17
C LYS A 3 -2.14 -37.77 34.60
N THR A 4 -1.52 -36.75 34.02
CA THR A 4 -2.20 -35.76 33.19
C THR A 4 -2.13 -36.19 31.73
N SER A 5 -3.28 -36.32 31.08
CA SER A 5 -3.43 -36.59 29.65
C SER A 5 -3.43 -35.27 28.88
N SER A 6 -2.45 -35.07 27.99
CA SER A 6 -2.43 -33.94 27.06
C SER A 6 -3.20 -34.29 25.79
N THR A 7 -4.33 -33.64 25.57
CA THR A 7 -5.05 -33.63 24.29
C THR A 7 -4.57 -32.44 23.47
N THR A 8 -3.87 -32.72 22.38
CA THR A 8 -3.52 -31.76 21.34
C THR A 8 -4.74 -31.48 20.47
N ALA A 9 -5.20 -30.22 20.43
CA ALA A 9 -6.19 -29.74 19.47
C ALA A 9 -5.49 -29.28 18.18
N PRO A 10 -6.09 -29.44 16.99
CA PRO A 10 -5.52 -28.97 15.74
C PRO A 10 -5.66 -27.44 15.61
N LEU A 11 -4.59 -26.77 15.15
CA LEU A 11 -4.61 -25.37 14.76
C LEU A 11 -5.53 -25.20 13.54
N LEU A 12 -6.57 -24.39 13.69
CA LEU A 12 -7.40 -23.90 12.59
C LEU A 12 -6.64 -22.74 11.91
N GLY A 13 -6.31 -22.91 10.62
CA GLY A 13 -5.68 -21.85 9.82
C GLY A 13 -6.65 -20.68 9.64
N MET A 14 -6.22 -19.49 10.05
CA MET A 14 -6.99 -18.25 9.95
C MET A 14 -6.64 -17.53 8.63
N LEU A 15 -7.66 -17.20 7.85
CA LEU A 15 -7.56 -16.44 6.61
C LEU A 15 -7.33 -14.96 6.95
N LEU A 16 -6.19 -14.39 6.58
CA LEU A 16 -5.94 -12.94 6.64
C LEU A 16 -5.57 -12.50 5.23
N ALA A 17 -6.44 -11.74 4.57
CA ALA A 17 -6.18 -11.23 3.23
C ALA A 17 -5.33 -9.96 3.31
N ILE A 18 -4.24 -9.90 2.53
CA ILE A 18 -3.45 -8.68 2.31
C ILE A 18 -4.19 -7.81 1.31
N SER A 19 -4.72 -6.69 1.76
CA SER A 19 -5.10 -5.58 0.89
C SER A 19 -4.00 -4.52 1.03
N ALA A 20 -3.15 -4.41 0.03
CA ALA A 20 -2.71 -3.10 -0.42
C ALA A 20 -3.73 -2.77 -1.51
N ALA A 21 -4.83 -2.10 -1.13
CA ALA A 21 -6.00 -1.85 -1.98
C ALA A 21 -6.29 -2.95 -3.03
N ALA A 22 -6.57 -4.17 -2.57
CA ALA A 22 -6.99 -5.25 -3.44
C ALA A 22 -7.80 -6.31 -2.71
N SER A 23 -9.05 -6.45 -3.13
CA SER A 23 -10.00 -7.45 -2.65
C SER A 23 -10.33 -8.38 -3.80
N ALA A 24 -10.12 -9.68 -3.59
CA ALA A 24 -10.73 -10.71 -4.43
C ALA A 24 -11.73 -11.48 -3.57
N SER A 25 -13.01 -11.45 -3.95
CA SER A 25 -14.08 -12.19 -3.26
C SER A 25 -14.01 -13.68 -3.61
N VAL A 26 -13.95 -14.55 -2.60
CA VAL A 26 -14.28 -15.98 -2.71
C VAL A 26 -15.64 -16.18 -2.06
N VAL A 27 -16.68 -16.36 -2.88
CA VAL A 27 -18.02 -16.75 -2.41
C VAL A 27 -17.95 -18.21 -1.95
N SER A 28 -18.17 -18.46 -0.65
CA SER A 28 -18.52 -19.78 -0.15
C SER A 28 -19.94 -19.74 0.40
N ALA A 29 -20.87 -20.28 -0.38
CA ALA A 29 -22.27 -20.44 0.02
C ALA A 29 -22.38 -21.58 1.05
N PHE A 30 -22.78 -21.25 2.28
CA PHE A 30 -23.26 -22.23 3.26
C PHE A 30 -24.78 -22.12 3.40
N ASN A 31 -25.50 -23.07 2.80
CA ASN A 31 -26.93 -23.27 3.06
C ASN A 31 -27.11 -23.93 4.44
N PHE A 32 -27.76 -23.23 5.35
CA PHE A 32 -28.34 -23.83 6.54
C PHE A 32 -29.73 -24.40 6.20
N ALA A 33 -29.86 -25.72 6.23
CA ALA A 33 -31.15 -26.41 6.30
C ALA A 33 -31.21 -27.27 7.56
N ALA A 34 -32.20 -26.98 8.40
CA ALA A 34 -32.56 -27.71 9.61
C ALA A 34 -33.31 -29.04 9.29
N PRO A 35 -33.46 -29.96 10.28
CA PRO A 35 -33.71 -31.37 10.01
C PRO A 35 -35.20 -31.76 10.07
N PHE A 36 -35.60 -32.74 9.25
CA PHE A 36 -36.81 -33.54 9.49
C PHE A 36 -36.66 -34.99 8.98
N HIS A 37 -37.55 -35.85 9.48
CA HIS A 37 -37.44 -37.28 9.78
C HIS A 37 -37.17 -38.30 8.66
N ASN A 38 -36.53 -39.39 9.10
CA ASN A 38 -36.65 -40.81 8.70
C ASN A 38 -37.74 -41.18 7.68
N HIS A 39 -37.34 -41.85 6.59
CA HIS A 39 -37.88 -43.16 6.23
C HIS A 39 -36.94 -43.93 5.28
N ALA A 40 -36.89 -45.24 5.49
CA ALA A 40 -36.07 -46.21 4.79
C ALA A 40 -36.50 -46.41 3.34
N HIS A 41 -35.56 -46.74 2.45
CA HIS A 41 -35.63 -47.91 1.59
C HIS A 41 -34.29 -48.15 0.88
N ALA A 42 -33.82 -49.39 0.98
CA ALA A 42 -32.69 -49.93 0.25
C ALA A 42 -32.96 -49.98 -1.26
N ILE A 43 -31.91 -49.86 -2.09
CA ILE A 43 -31.72 -50.66 -3.32
C ILE A 43 -30.23 -50.63 -3.74
N HIS A 44 -29.78 -51.84 -4.07
CA HIS A 44 -28.50 -52.29 -4.61
C HIS A 44 -28.11 -51.69 -5.98
N ARG A 45 -26.79 -51.55 -6.22
CA ARG A 45 -25.99 -51.95 -7.43
C ARG A 45 -24.69 -51.10 -7.43
N SER A 46 -23.54 -51.64 -7.03
CA SER A 46 -22.55 -52.37 -7.85
C SER A 46 -22.20 -51.68 -9.17
N ILE A 47 -20.93 -51.30 -9.36
CA ILE A 47 -20.03 -51.82 -10.42
C ILE A 47 -18.68 -51.04 -10.48
N THR A 48 -17.61 -51.82 -10.28
CA THR A 48 -16.23 -51.81 -10.82
C THR A 48 -15.23 -50.66 -10.62
N SER A 49 -14.13 -51.09 -9.99
CA SER A 49 -12.73 -50.66 -10.16
C SER A 49 -12.10 -51.13 -11.47
N THR A 50 -11.20 -50.32 -12.04
CA THR A 50 -9.98 -50.67 -12.84
C THR A 50 -9.16 -49.38 -12.96
N PHE A 51 -7.98 -49.16 -12.34
CA PHE A 51 -6.61 -49.69 -12.52
C PHE A 51 -5.90 -49.40 -13.86
N LEU A 52 -4.65 -48.89 -13.72
CA LEU A 52 -3.49 -48.86 -14.65
C LEU A 52 -3.57 -47.88 -15.86
N SER A 53 -2.50 -47.22 -16.34
CA SER A 53 -1.05 -47.40 -16.17
C SER A 53 -0.27 -46.13 -16.55
N ALA A 54 0.97 -46.04 -16.07
CA ALA A 54 2.00 -45.07 -16.40
C ALA A 54 2.96 -45.55 -17.52
N HIS A 55 3.88 -44.64 -17.91
CA HIS A 55 5.17 -44.78 -18.65
C HIS A 55 5.17 -44.48 -20.17
N PRO A 56 6.34 -44.17 -20.79
CA PRO A 56 7.50 -43.38 -20.32
C PRO A 56 8.08 -42.42 -21.41
N ALA A 57 9.15 -41.70 -21.04
CA ALA A 57 10.02 -40.88 -21.89
C ALA A 57 10.88 -41.69 -22.89
N PRO A 58 11.53 -41.00 -23.84
CA PRO A 58 12.86 -41.41 -24.30
C PRO A 58 13.92 -40.30 -24.18
N ASN A 59 15.11 -40.73 -23.75
CA ASN A 59 16.40 -40.12 -24.04
C ASN A 59 16.69 -40.22 -25.55
N ASP A 60 17.39 -39.24 -26.12
CA ASP A 60 18.59 -39.57 -26.90
C ASP A 60 19.54 -38.38 -27.07
N SER A 61 20.82 -38.73 -27.05
CA SER A 61 22.01 -37.89 -27.16
C SER A 61 22.48 -37.73 -28.60
N SER A 62 22.99 -36.56 -28.99
CA SER A 62 24.13 -36.50 -29.91
C SER A 62 24.79 -35.12 -29.97
N SER A 63 26.11 -35.17 -29.91
CA SER A 63 27.13 -34.14 -30.11
C SER A 63 27.16 -33.49 -31.50
N SER A 64 27.49 -32.20 -31.57
CA SER A 64 28.38 -31.67 -32.64
C SER A 64 28.98 -30.32 -32.25
N SER A 65 30.31 -30.29 -32.24
CA SER A 65 31.19 -29.14 -32.22
C SER A 65 31.10 -28.32 -33.53
N ALA A 66 31.11 -26.98 -33.42
CA ALA A 66 31.67 -26.11 -34.45
C ALA A 66 32.11 -24.79 -33.83
N GLU A 67 33.37 -24.46 -34.08
CA GLU A 67 33.99 -23.15 -33.87
C GLU A 67 33.31 -22.10 -34.76
N GLU A 68 33.12 -20.88 -34.25
CA GLU A 68 33.30 -19.67 -35.06
C GLU A 68 33.56 -18.44 -34.17
N SER A 69 34.62 -17.73 -34.51
CA SER A 69 35.16 -16.53 -33.86
C SER A 69 34.47 -15.24 -34.38
N PRO A 70 34.74 -14.06 -33.78
CA PRO A 70 33.75 -13.00 -33.63
C PRO A 70 33.73 -11.99 -34.78
N SER A 71 32.54 -11.67 -35.28
CA SER A 71 32.33 -10.51 -36.16
C SER A 71 31.85 -9.31 -35.37
N GLN A 72 32.72 -8.31 -35.27
CA GLN A 72 32.40 -6.93 -34.92
C GLN A 72 31.40 -6.35 -35.94
N GLN A 73 30.35 -5.66 -35.47
CA GLN A 73 29.73 -4.59 -36.25
C GLN A 73 29.28 -3.42 -35.37
N PRO A 74 29.39 -2.18 -35.89
CA PRO A 74 29.26 -0.95 -35.12
C PRO A 74 27.81 -0.49 -34.95
N SER A 75 27.55 0.16 -33.82
CA SER A 75 26.32 0.93 -33.56
C SER A 75 26.35 2.27 -34.29
N ASP A 76 25.41 2.49 -35.22
CA ASP A 76 25.15 3.80 -35.82
C ASP A 76 23.78 4.34 -35.34
N PRO A 77 23.72 5.50 -34.64
CA PRO A 77 22.51 6.06 -34.09
C PRO A 77 21.95 7.19 -34.97
N GLN A 78 21.39 6.91 -36.15
CA GLN A 78 20.59 7.89 -36.89
C GLN A 78 19.45 7.26 -37.70
N ARG A 79 18.26 7.13 -37.08
CA ARG A 79 16.98 7.13 -37.80
C ARG A 79 15.80 7.44 -36.87
N ARG A 80 15.53 8.72 -36.68
CA ARG A 80 14.24 9.25 -36.18
C ARG A 80 13.72 10.27 -37.18
N LYS A 81 12.39 10.31 -37.34
CA LYS A 81 11.55 10.89 -38.41
C LYS A 81 11.14 9.78 -39.40
N THR A 82 9.89 9.43 -39.61
CA THR A 82 8.62 10.19 -39.50
C THR A 82 7.50 9.15 -39.55
N PHE A 83 6.44 9.28 -38.75
CA PHE A 83 5.04 9.00 -39.13
C PHE A 83 4.13 9.39 -37.96
N GLN A 84 3.65 10.64 -38.00
CA GLN A 84 2.42 11.05 -37.33
C GLN A 84 1.26 10.76 -38.28
N SER A 85 0.18 10.16 -37.79
CA SER A 85 -1.19 10.69 -37.85
C SER A 85 -2.20 9.57 -37.56
N GLY A 86 -3.09 9.80 -36.61
CA GLY A 86 -4.12 8.83 -36.24
C GLY A 86 -4.85 9.11 -34.93
N LEU A 87 -5.52 10.26 -34.84
CA LEU A 87 -6.84 10.41 -34.20
C LEU A 87 -7.02 10.00 -32.71
N VAL A 88 -6.54 10.83 -31.78
CA VAL A 88 -7.19 11.00 -30.45
C VAL A 88 -7.10 12.48 -30.08
N GLY A 89 -8.17 13.21 -30.38
CA GLY A 89 -8.27 14.64 -30.15
C GLY A 89 -9.67 15.02 -29.74
N ALA A 90 -9.97 14.92 -28.44
CA ALA A 90 -10.95 15.72 -27.71
C ALA A 90 -10.79 15.39 -26.20
N LEU A 91 -10.78 16.42 -25.35
CA LEU A 91 -10.73 16.39 -23.87
C LEU A 91 -9.37 16.49 -23.17
N LEU A 92 -8.46 17.35 -23.66
CA LEU A 92 -7.33 17.86 -22.85
C LEU A 92 -7.12 19.37 -23.02
N SER A 93 -8.20 20.14 -22.86
CA SER A 93 -8.17 21.59 -23.00
C SER A 93 -8.90 22.33 -21.87
N PHE A 94 -8.62 22.02 -20.59
CA PHE A 94 -9.11 22.88 -19.48
C PHE A 94 -8.19 23.06 -18.26
N PHE A 95 -6.96 22.55 -18.24
CA PHE A 95 -6.01 22.83 -17.15
C PHE A 95 -4.62 23.21 -17.67
N ALA A 96 -4.49 24.42 -18.22
CA ALA A 96 -3.19 25.03 -18.43
C ALA A 96 -3.32 26.55 -18.59
N LYS A 97 -3.39 27.30 -17.49
CA LYS A 97 -3.01 28.73 -17.47
C LYS A 97 -2.40 29.12 -16.12
N HIS A 98 -1.08 29.37 -16.19
CA HIS A 98 -0.28 30.31 -15.39
C HIS A 98 -0.02 29.98 -13.92
N ALA A 99 1.08 29.27 -13.66
CA ALA A 99 1.83 29.40 -12.41
C ALA A 99 3.16 30.12 -12.70
N ASN A 100 3.17 31.44 -12.51
CA ASN A 100 4.41 32.19 -12.35
C ASN A 100 5.01 31.80 -10.98
N ALA A 101 6.20 31.21 -11.00
CA ALA A 101 6.98 30.94 -9.79
C ALA A 101 7.52 32.25 -9.24
N ALA A 102 6.72 32.93 -8.43
CA ALA A 102 7.20 33.96 -7.54
C ALA A 102 7.72 33.28 -6.27
N THR A 103 8.98 33.52 -5.94
CA THR A 103 9.57 33.21 -4.63
C THR A 103 8.89 34.12 -3.61
N SER A 104 7.73 33.69 -3.09
CA SER A 104 7.01 34.41 -2.05
C SER A 104 7.73 34.21 -0.73
N THR A 105 8.26 35.29 -0.19
CA THR A 105 8.60 35.41 1.23
C THR A 105 7.29 35.24 2.01
N GLU A 106 7.05 34.02 2.52
CA GLU A 106 5.83 33.67 3.27
C GLU A 106 5.79 34.46 4.58
N SER A 107 5.00 35.53 4.61
CA SER A 107 4.46 36.06 5.85
C SER A 107 3.43 35.05 6.36
N THR A 108 3.83 34.21 7.31
CA THR A 108 2.94 33.25 7.98
C THR A 108 1.86 34.03 8.73
N ASN A 109 0.63 34.05 8.20
CA ASN A 109 -0.52 34.50 8.95
C ASN A 109 -0.70 33.57 10.15
N ASP A 110 -1.00 34.11 11.32
CA ASP A 110 -1.18 33.34 12.57
C ASP A 110 -2.31 32.29 12.46
N GLN A 111 -3.22 32.45 11.49
CA GLN A 111 -4.26 31.47 11.16
C GLN A 111 -3.74 30.20 10.47
N ASP A 112 -2.57 30.24 9.82
CA ASP A 112 -1.95 29.05 9.24
C ASP A 112 -1.23 28.19 10.31
N ALA A 113 -1.24 28.61 11.58
CA ALA A 113 -0.54 27.93 12.68
C ALA A 113 -1.38 26.85 13.41
N GLN A 114 -2.64 26.64 13.01
CA GLN A 114 -3.56 25.67 13.62
C GLN A 114 -4.09 24.67 12.59
N PRO A 115 -4.40 23.43 13.00
CA PRO A 115 -5.03 22.47 12.10
C PRO A 115 -6.44 22.92 11.73
N ILE A 116 -6.84 22.66 10.49
CA ILE A 116 -8.21 22.88 10.00
C ILE A 116 -9.17 21.95 10.75
N ALA A 117 -8.73 20.72 11.01
CA ALA A 117 -9.48 19.71 11.74
C ALA A 117 -8.58 18.90 12.67
N ASP A 118 -9.06 18.58 13.86
CA ASP A 118 -8.37 17.76 14.86
C ASP A 118 -9.32 16.71 15.44
N PHE A 119 -9.06 15.44 15.11
CA PHE A 119 -9.88 14.29 15.45
C PHE A 119 -9.22 13.44 16.53
N PRO A 120 -9.98 12.87 17.48
CA PRO A 120 -9.50 11.69 18.19
C PRO A 120 -9.26 10.58 17.16
N MET A 121 -8.09 9.96 17.19
CA MET A 121 -7.76 8.88 16.27
C MET A 121 -8.59 7.65 16.63
N ARG A 122 -9.57 7.34 15.79
CA ARG A 122 -10.38 6.12 15.86
C ARG A 122 -9.69 5.01 15.10
N LYS A 123 -9.89 3.77 15.55
CA LYS A 123 -9.16 2.62 15.04
C LYS A 123 -10.05 1.39 14.86
N LEU A 124 -9.81 0.63 13.79
CA LEU A 124 -10.41 -0.68 13.58
C LEU A 124 -9.50 -1.77 14.14
N ARG A 125 -10.04 -2.58 15.04
CA ARG A 125 -9.29 -3.66 15.66
C ARG A 125 -9.09 -4.80 14.69
N LEU A 126 -7.86 -5.31 14.67
CA LEU A 126 -7.60 -6.57 14.00
C LEU A 126 -8.22 -7.73 14.80
N PRO A 127 -8.66 -8.80 14.13
CA PRO A 127 -9.05 -10.04 14.78
C PRO A 127 -7.92 -10.58 15.67
N LYS A 128 -8.27 -11.36 16.70
CA LYS A 128 -7.27 -11.98 17.58
C LYS A 128 -6.29 -12.82 16.76
N GLY A 129 -5.00 -12.53 16.87
CA GLY A 129 -3.95 -13.20 16.11
C GLY A 129 -3.67 -12.60 14.72
N GLY A 130 -4.38 -11.52 14.33
CA GLY A 130 -4.06 -10.76 13.13
C GLY A 130 -2.66 -10.14 13.20
N LEU A 131 -1.97 -10.12 12.06
CA LEU A 131 -0.66 -9.50 11.94
C LEU A 131 -0.80 -7.99 11.75
N GLY A 132 0.06 -7.20 12.41
CA GLY A 132 0.19 -5.76 12.18
C GLY A 132 -0.47 -4.90 13.25
N ARG A 133 -0.92 -3.71 12.82
CA ARG A 133 -1.55 -2.69 13.66
C ARG A 133 -2.97 -2.39 13.20
N GLU A 134 -3.74 -1.82 14.12
CA GLU A 134 -5.11 -1.37 13.88
C GLU A 134 -5.15 -0.32 12.76
N TYR A 135 -6.18 -0.36 11.91
CA TYR A 135 -6.38 0.65 10.87
C TYR A 135 -6.91 1.94 11.45
N ILE A 136 -6.57 3.08 10.83
CA ILE A 136 -7.14 4.38 11.22
C ILE A 136 -8.43 4.59 10.44
N ILE A 137 -9.47 5.08 11.12
CA ILE A 137 -10.72 5.49 10.48
C ILE A 137 -11.08 6.93 10.78
N ILE A 138 -11.79 7.55 9.85
CA ILE A 138 -12.44 8.85 9.95
C ILE A 138 -13.89 8.72 9.51
N GLN A 139 -14.74 9.64 9.95
CA GLN A 139 -16.17 9.61 9.67
C GLN A 139 -16.59 10.71 8.71
N LEU A 140 -17.45 10.32 7.76
CA LEU A 140 -17.99 11.21 6.72
C LEU A 140 -19.52 11.24 6.76
N TYR A 141 -20.08 12.40 6.43
CA TYR A 141 -21.44 12.49 5.90
C TYR A 141 -21.37 12.64 4.38
N ILE A 142 -22.31 12.01 3.67
CA ILE A 142 -22.44 12.08 2.22
C ILE A 142 -23.90 12.40 1.90
N ASP A 143 -24.13 13.51 1.22
CA ASP A 143 -25.48 14.04 0.95
C ASP A 143 -26.35 14.13 2.22
N GLY A 144 -25.72 14.53 3.34
CA GLY A 144 -26.38 14.65 4.66
C GLY A 144 -26.68 13.33 5.37
N ASN A 145 -26.31 12.18 4.80
CA ASN A 145 -26.46 10.87 5.44
C ASN A 145 -25.13 10.43 6.09
N GLY A 146 -25.20 9.77 7.24
CA GLY A 146 -24.02 9.34 7.99
C GLY A 146 -24.22 9.41 9.52
N PRO A 147 -23.14 9.28 10.31
CA PRO A 147 -21.76 9.18 9.87
C PRO A 147 -21.39 7.77 9.36
N TYR A 148 -20.62 7.70 8.29
CA TYR A 148 -20.06 6.45 7.76
C TYR A 148 -18.58 6.35 8.11
N ASP A 149 -18.12 5.16 8.52
CA ASP A 149 -16.72 4.91 8.85
C ASP A 149 -15.91 4.64 7.56
N PHE A 150 -14.85 5.40 7.36
CA PHE A 150 -13.91 5.25 6.25
C PHE A 150 -12.49 5.03 6.78
N MET A 151 -11.79 4.01 6.26
CA MET A 151 -10.37 3.83 6.54
C MET A 151 -9.53 4.94 5.91
N VAL A 152 -8.41 5.33 6.53
CA VAL A 152 -7.44 6.25 5.93
C VAL A 152 -6.38 5.44 5.20
N ASP A 153 -6.26 5.62 3.88
CA ASP A 153 -5.40 4.81 3.02
C ASP A 153 -4.58 5.66 2.05
N SER A 154 -3.33 5.96 2.42
CA SER A 154 -2.40 6.68 1.55
C SER A 154 -1.85 5.88 0.37
N GLY A 155 -2.15 4.58 0.29
CA GLY A 155 -1.81 3.70 -0.84
C GLY A 155 -2.83 3.75 -1.97
N LEU A 156 -4.02 4.31 -1.73
CA LEU A 156 -5.09 4.47 -2.72
C LEU A 156 -4.98 5.76 -3.53
N THR A 157 -5.11 5.68 -4.85
CA THR A 157 -5.14 6.88 -5.71
C THR A 157 -6.50 7.57 -5.76
N THR A 158 -7.58 6.82 -5.48
CA THR A 158 -8.98 7.26 -5.54
C THR A 158 -9.73 6.56 -4.42
N GLU A 159 -10.91 7.04 -4.09
CA GLU A 159 -11.68 6.53 -2.97
C GLU A 159 -12.22 5.12 -3.28
N LEU A 160 -12.45 4.31 -2.25
CA LEU A 160 -13.23 3.07 -2.36
C LEU A 160 -14.50 3.19 -1.54
N ILE A 161 -15.60 2.62 -2.03
CA ILE A 161 -16.82 2.40 -1.26
C ILE A 161 -17.35 0.98 -1.42
N THR A 162 -18.06 0.49 -0.42
CA THR A 162 -18.77 -0.79 -0.48
C THR A 162 -19.97 -0.70 -1.43
N PRO A 163 -20.41 -1.82 -2.04
CA PRO A 163 -21.69 -1.90 -2.74
C PRO A 163 -22.88 -1.54 -1.83
N HIS A 164 -22.75 -1.83 -0.52
CA HIS A 164 -23.75 -1.47 0.49
C HIS A 164 -23.94 0.06 0.57
N LEU A 165 -22.86 0.82 0.75
CA LEU A 165 -22.94 2.28 0.78
C LEU A 165 -23.45 2.85 -0.55
N GLN A 166 -23.02 2.31 -1.69
CA GLN A 166 -23.55 2.72 -2.99
C GLN A 166 -25.08 2.60 -3.03
N SER A 167 -25.61 1.48 -2.53
CA SER A 167 -27.06 1.23 -2.48
C SER A 167 -27.78 2.20 -1.54
N ILE A 168 -27.22 2.49 -0.36
CA ILE A 168 -27.82 3.45 0.59
C ILE A 168 -27.93 4.84 -0.04
N LEU A 169 -26.85 5.29 -0.68
CA LEU A 169 -26.78 6.60 -1.32
C LEU A 169 -27.61 6.68 -2.61
N ASN A 170 -28.09 5.53 -3.13
CA ASN A 170 -28.65 5.42 -4.48
C ASN A 170 -27.72 6.03 -5.54
N ALA A 171 -26.40 5.91 -5.33
CA ALA A 171 -25.38 6.54 -6.15
C ALA A 171 -25.31 5.85 -7.51
N LYS A 172 -25.65 6.59 -8.56
CA LYS A 172 -25.63 6.07 -9.92
C LYS A 172 -24.19 5.91 -10.38
N SER A 173 -23.87 4.73 -10.89
CA SER A 173 -22.64 4.49 -11.63
C SER A 173 -22.56 5.46 -12.80
N SER A 174 -21.43 6.13 -12.94
CA SER A 174 -21.19 7.11 -14.02
C SER A 174 -21.21 6.51 -15.44
N GLY A 175 -21.39 5.18 -15.56
CA GLY A 175 -21.24 4.43 -16.80
C GLY A 175 -19.79 4.32 -17.28
N ILE A 176 -18.87 5.05 -16.62
CA ILE A 176 -17.43 4.98 -16.86
C ILE A 176 -16.89 3.84 -16.02
N THR A 177 -16.49 2.78 -16.70
CA THR A 177 -15.72 1.71 -16.09
C THR A 177 -14.25 2.06 -16.19
N LYS A 178 -13.60 2.32 -15.06
CA LYS A 178 -12.13 2.49 -15.03
C LYS A 178 -11.48 1.16 -14.69
N GLN A 179 -10.36 0.88 -15.34
CA GLN A 179 -9.46 -0.16 -14.89
C GLN A 179 -8.73 0.38 -13.66
N GLY A 180 -9.21 0.05 -12.47
CA GLY A 180 -8.50 0.34 -11.23
C GLY A 180 -7.19 -0.44 -11.20
N LEU A 181 -6.14 0.17 -10.63
CA LEU A 181 -4.91 -0.56 -10.28
C LEU A 181 -5.17 -1.35 -9.00
N SER A 182 -6.06 -2.33 -9.05
CA SER A 182 -6.29 -3.24 -7.95
C SER A 182 -5.42 -4.49 -8.15
N ALA A 183 -4.69 -4.87 -7.11
CA ALA A 183 -3.77 -5.99 -7.09
C ALA A 183 -4.51 -7.35 -7.05
N GLY A 184 -5.27 -7.67 -8.10
CA GLY A 184 -6.00 -8.95 -8.16
C GLY A 184 -6.63 -9.28 -9.50
N ASP A 185 -7.03 -8.29 -10.30
CA ASP A 185 -7.62 -8.54 -11.62
C ASP A 185 -7.35 -7.38 -12.58
N ALA A 186 -6.30 -7.52 -13.38
CA ALA A 186 -6.00 -6.60 -14.47
C ALA A 186 -7.03 -6.83 -15.61
N GLY A 187 -8.30 -6.49 -15.38
CA GLY A 187 -9.36 -6.73 -16.36
C GLY A 187 -10.80 -6.48 -15.88
N SER A 188 -11.09 -6.50 -14.57
CA SER A 188 -12.45 -6.23 -14.11
C SER A 188 -12.77 -4.74 -14.25
N LEU A 189 -13.78 -4.44 -15.06
CA LEU A 189 -14.37 -3.11 -15.15
C LEU A 189 -15.03 -2.77 -13.81
N GLN A 190 -14.43 -1.86 -13.04
CA GLN A 190 -15.01 -1.43 -11.77
C GLN A 190 -15.94 -0.24 -11.96
N SER A 191 -17.01 -0.22 -11.18
CA SER A 191 -18.02 0.83 -11.20
C SER A 191 -17.48 2.08 -10.53
N LEU A 192 -17.45 3.20 -11.24
CA LEU A 192 -17.06 4.50 -10.70
C LEU A 192 -18.30 5.32 -10.35
N VAL A 193 -18.39 5.78 -9.11
CA VAL A 193 -19.43 6.69 -8.64
C VAL A 193 -18.85 8.03 -8.23
N GLU A 194 -19.67 9.07 -8.32
CA GLU A 194 -19.36 10.40 -7.81
C GLU A 194 -20.07 10.59 -6.47
N LEU A 195 -19.34 11.00 -5.45
CA LEU A 195 -19.86 11.32 -4.12
C LEU A 195 -19.93 12.85 -4.00
N THR A 196 -21.14 13.37 -3.80
CA THR A 196 -21.40 14.80 -3.63
C THR A 196 -21.64 15.16 -2.17
N ASN A 197 -21.49 16.46 -1.85
CA ASN A 197 -21.74 17.00 -0.51
C ASN A 197 -21.08 16.18 0.60
N VAL A 198 -19.79 15.86 0.42
CA VAL A 198 -19.04 15.07 1.39
C VAL A 198 -18.52 15.99 2.49
N GLU A 199 -18.78 15.64 3.74
CA GLU A 199 -18.42 16.45 4.90
C GLU A 199 -17.69 15.58 5.93
N LEU A 200 -16.55 16.05 6.43
CA LEU A 200 -15.88 15.44 7.58
C LEU A 200 -16.69 15.74 8.84
N CYS A 201 -16.85 14.77 9.73
CA CYS A 201 -17.52 14.98 11.01
C CYS A 201 -16.64 14.64 12.20
N CYS A 202 -17.17 14.94 13.39
CA CYS A 202 -16.76 14.24 14.60
C CYS A 202 -15.31 14.59 15.04
N GLY A 203 -14.80 15.71 14.54
CA GLY A 203 -13.56 16.37 14.96
C GLY A 203 -13.82 17.75 15.55
N LYS A 204 -12.74 18.41 15.97
CA LYS A 204 -12.75 19.84 16.28
C LYS A 204 -12.29 20.60 15.04
N PHE A 205 -13.14 21.47 14.52
CA PHE A 205 -12.86 22.25 13.32
C PHE A 205 -12.50 23.69 13.67
N ALA A 206 -11.57 24.28 12.93
CA ALA A 206 -11.06 25.63 13.20
C ALA A 206 -12.15 26.71 13.12
N ASN A 207 -13.19 26.50 12.32
CA ASN A 207 -14.35 27.38 12.21
C ASN A 207 -15.40 27.19 13.33
N GLY A 208 -15.21 26.20 14.21
CA GLY A 208 -16.14 25.85 15.29
C GLY A 208 -17.42 25.15 14.83
N GLU A 209 -17.54 24.80 13.54
CA GLU A 209 -18.69 24.05 13.03
C GLU A 209 -18.63 22.58 13.46
N ALA A 210 -19.74 21.86 13.32
CA ALA A 210 -19.83 20.43 13.65
C ALA A 210 -19.39 19.51 12.49
N LEU A 211 -19.43 20.05 11.27
CA LEU A 211 -19.08 19.38 10.03
C LEU A 211 -18.13 20.28 9.24
N PHE A 212 -17.26 19.68 8.43
CA PHE A 212 -16.37 20.41 7.53
C PHE A 212 -16.57 19.94 6.09
N PRO A 213 -17.08 20.79 5.19
CA PRO A 213 -17.35 20.39 3.81
C PRO A 213 -16.05 20.20 3.03
N LEU A 214 -15.93 19.07 2.35
CA LEU A 214 -14.88 18.84 1.37
C LEU A 214 -15.21 19.58 0.07
N GLN A 215 -14.19 20.17 -0.56
CA GLN A 215 -14.39 20.99 -1.76
C GLN A 215 -14.60 20.12 -3.02
N GLY A 216 -15.78 20.20 -3.62
CA GLY A 216 -16.09 19.46 -4.85
C GLY A 216 -16.33 17.96 -4.62
N PRO A 217 -16.79 17.24 -5.66
CA PRO A 217 -17.09 15.83 -5.53
C PRO A 217 -15.84 14.98 -5.29
N LEU A 218 -16.06 13.76 -4.81
CA LEU A 218 -15.07 12.69 -4.75
C LEU A 218 -15.42 11.59 -5.75
N HIS A 219 -14.43 10.90 -6.29
CA HIS A 219 -14.64 9.73 -7.12
C HIS A 219 -14.32 8.47 -6.34
N ALA A 220 -15.27 7.54 -6.31
CA ALA A 220 -15.10 6.28 -5.63
C ALA A 220 -15.29 5.09 -6.55
N ILE A 221 -14.42 4.11 -6.41
CA ILE A 221 -14.59 2.79 -6.99
C ILE A 221 -15.46 1.97 -6.05
N VAL A 222 -16.50 1.32 -6.60
CA VAL A 222 -17.35 0.42 -5.84
C VAL A 222 -16.74 -0.98 -5.84
N THR A 223 -16.37 -1.48 -4.66
CA THR A 223 -15.82 -2.82 -4.47
C THR A 223 -15.99 -3.28 -3.03
N ASP A 224 -16.21 -4.58 -2.84
CA ASP A 224 -16.08 -5.20 -1.52
C ASP A 224 -14.62 -5.15 -1.07
N PHE A 225 -14.36 -5.19 0.24
CA PHE A 225 -13.00 -5.36 0.76
C PHE A 225 -12.93 -6.15 2.06
N PRO A 226 -11.84 -6.92 2.31
CA PRO A 226 -11.75 -7.80 3.48
C PRO A 226 -11.90 -7.08 4.82
N GLN A 227 -11.61 -5.79 4.87
CA GLN A 227 -11.68 -4.97 6.08
C GLN A 227 -13.10 -4.50 6.42
N GLU A 228 -14.08 -4.65 5.52
CA GLU A 228 -15.45 -4.14 5.67
C GLU A 228 -16.11 -4.61 6.97
N HIS A 229 -15.94 -5.88 7.32
CA HIS A 229 -16.54 -6.52 8.51
C HIS A 229 -15.49 -6.92 9.56
N LEU A 230 -14.33 -6.26 9.55
CA LEU A 230 -13.16 -6.69 10.35
C LEU A 230 -13.37 -6.51 11.85
N ASP A 231 -13.98 -5.38 12.24
CA ASP A 231 -14.23 -5.01 13.63
C ASP A 231 -15.76 -4.92 13.85
N PRO A 232 -16.35 -5.80 14.67
CA PRO A 232 -17.79 -5.80 14.95
C PRO A 232 -18.32 -4.48 15.54
N SER A 233 -17.45 -3.64 16.11
CA SER A 233 -17.86 -2.32 16.62
C SER A 233 -17.97 -1.24 15.53
N HIS A 234 -17.53 -1.56 14.32
CA HIS A 234 -17.49 -0.69 13.14
C HIS A 234 -18.01 -1.44 11.91
N ASP A 235 -19.03 -2.29 12.09
CA ASP A 235 -19.58 -3.14 11.03
C ASP A 235 -20.83 -2.49 10.40
N PRO A 236 -20.81 -2.06 9.13
CA PRO A 236 -19.68 -2.13 8.19
C PRO A 236 -18.77 -0.88 8.23
N VAL A 237 -17.53 -1.06 7.78
CA VAL A 237 -16.66 0.01 7.30
C VAL A 237 -17.03 0.26 5.85
N GLU A 238 -17.49 1.46 5.54
CA GLU A 238 -18.21 1.73 4.28
C GLU A 238 -17.29 2.16 3.13
N GLY A 239 -16.01 2.41 3.41
CA GLY A 239 -15.05 2.77 2.39
C GLY A 239 -13.63 3.01 2.88
N MET A 240 -12.79 3.46 1.94
CA MET A 240 -11.41 3.86 2.18
C MET A 240 -11.15 5.23 1.54
N LEU A 241 -10.53 6.11 2.31
CA LEU A 241 -10.09 7.42 1.91
C LEU A 241 -8.68 7.40 1.33
N GLY A 242 -8.59 7.55 0.02
CA GLY A 242 -7.39 7.66 -0.78
C GLY A 242 -6.88 9.07 -0.99
N MET A 243 -5.95 9.19 -1.93
CA MET A 243 -5.20 10.41 -2.20
C MET A 243 -6.04 11.55 -2.78
N GLU A 244 -7.22 11.33 -3.34
CA GLU A 244 -8.09 12.41 -3.83
C GLU A 244 -8.60 13.31 -2.69
N VAL A 245 -8.89 12.72 -1.52
CA VAL A 245 -9.11 13.48 -0.27
C VAL A 245 -7.81 13.86 0.40
N LEU A 246 -6.89 12.90 0.60
CA LEU A 246 -5.71 13.13 1.43
C LEU A 246 -4.79 14.22 0.86
N GLU A 247 -4.72 14.39 -0.47
CA GLU A 247 -3.90 15.44 -1.10
C GLU A 247 -4.43 16.87 -0.92
N ARG A 248 -5.63 17.01 -0.35
CA ARG A 248 -6.24 18.30 -0.01
C ARG A 248 -5.73 18.85 1.32
N PHE A 249 -4.95 18.07 2.08
CA PHE A 249 -4.48 18.41 3.42
C PHE A 249 -3.05 17.96 3.67
N ASP A 250 -2.29 18.66 4.51
CA ASP A 250 -1.17 17.95 5.16
C ASP A 250 -1.74 17.12 6.31
N VAL A 251 -1.42 15.82 6.33
CA VAL A 251 -2.06 14.84 7.21
C VAL A 251 -1.11 14.51 8.36
N ASP A 252 -1.48 14.85 9.58
CA ASP A 252 -0.69 14.61 10.80
C ASP A 252 -1.31 13.46 11.62
N LEU A 253 -0.61 12.32 11.61
CA LEU A 253 -0.94 11.11 12.33
C LEU A 253 -0.08 11.03 13.60
N ASP A 254 -0.62 11.55 14.69
CA ASP A 254 0.03 11.58 16.01
C ASP A 254 -0.40 10.35 16.81
N PHE A 255 0.18 9.20 16.46
CA PHE A 255 -0.12 7.93 17.10
C PHE A 255 0.13 7.92 18.62
N PRO A 256 1.23 8.50 19.15
CA PRO A 256 1.43 8.60 20.59
C PRO A 256 0.35 9.40 21.30
N ALA A 257 -0.12 10.50 20.69
CA ALA A 257 -1.21 11.31 21.26
C ALA A 257 -2.62 10.77 20.92
N GLY A 258 -2.72 9.77 20.05
CA GLY A 258 -4.00 9.28 19.52
C GLY A 258 -4.79 10.37 18.79
N ARG A 259 -4.13 11.19 17.97
CA ARG A 259 -4.77 12.28 17.22
C ARG A 259 -4.51 12.16 15.71
N LEU A 260 -5.53 12.49 14.92
CA LEU A 260 -5.39 12.74 13.49
C LEU A 260 -5.72 14.21 13.26
N ARG A 261 -4.81 14.96 12.63
CA ARG A 261 -5.02 16.38 12.33
C ARG A 261 -4.87 16.63 10.83
N LEU A 262 -5.73 17.48 10.30
CA LEU A 262 -5.67 17.92 8.90
C LEU A 262 -5.28 19.39 8.89
N TRP A 263 -4.21 19.69 8.18
CA TRP A 263 -3.67 21.03 8.02
C TRP A 263 -3.92 21.53 6.61
N LYS A 264 -3.90 22.85 6.45
CA LYS A 264 -3.88 23.44 5.12
C LYS A 264 -2.61 22.98 4.39
N PRO A 265 -2.70 22.59 3.10
CA PRO A 265 -1.53 22.16 2.34
C PRO A 265 -0.35 23.12 2.42
N GLY A 266 0.83 22.59 2.74
CA GLY A 266 2.10 23.33 2.86
C GLY A 266 2.31 24.08 4.18
N THR A 267 1.35 24.08 5.10
CA THR A 267 1.42 24.87 6.35
C THR A 267 1.99 24.09 7.54
N VAL A 268 2.01 22.76 7.46
CA VAL A 268 2.40 21.90 8.59
C VAL A 268 3.89 21.98 8.96
N ARG A 269 4.72 22.56 8.10
CA ARG A 269 6.19 22.54 8.21
C ARG A 269 6.69 23.19 9.50
N GLU A 270 6.12 24.33 9.88
CA GLU A 270 6.51 25.03 11.10
C GLU A 270 6.09 24.24 12.34
N GLU A 271 4.95 23.52 12.27
CA GLU A 271 4.56 22.58 13.33
C GLU A 271 5.54 21.41 13.43
N ALA A 272 5.90 20.78 12.31
CA ALA A 272 6.86 19.69 12.30
C ALA A 272 8.23 20.12 12.87
N LYS A 273 8.69 21.33 12.51
CA LYS A 273 9.90 21.93 13.03
C LYS A 273 9.80 22.24 14.52
N ARG A 274 8.69 22.84 14.97
CA ARG A 274 8.40 23.12 16.39
C ARG A 274 8.39 21.83 17.22
N ALA A 275 7.85 20.76 16.67
CA ALA A 275 7.82 19.44 17.29
C ALA A 275 9.17 18.69 17.19
N GLY A 276 10.19 19.28 16.57
CA GLY A 276 11.52 18.66 16.41
C GLY A 276 11.49 17.39 15.57
N MET A 277 10.60 17.31 14.58
CA MET A 277 10.46 16.12 13.73
C MET A 277 11.55 16.09 12.66
N THR A 278 12.03 14.89 12.36
CA THR A 278 12.94 14.64 11.24
C THR A 278 12.20 14.77 9.91
N ASN A 279 12.75 15.55 8.98
CA ASN A 279 12.29 15.59 7.60
C ASN A 279 12.89 14.44 6.79
N ILE A 280 12.03 13.62 6.18
CA ILE A 280 12.36 12.61 5.19
C ILE A 280 11.92 13.12 3.83
N GLU A 281 12.87 13.29 2.91
CA GLU A 281 12.57 13.70 1.54
C GLU A 281 11.75 12.60 0.86
N ALA A 282 10.51 12.91 0.51
CA ALA A 282 9.61 11.93 -0.07
C ALA A 282 9.92 11.73 -1.56
N VAL A 283 9.78 10.48 -2.01
CA VAL A 283 9.72 10.10 -3.41
C VAL A 283 8.26 10.10 -3.81
N VAL A 284 7.92 10.88 -4.84
CA VAL A 284 6.58 10.84 -5.45
C VAL A 284 6.57 9.78 -6.54
N VAL A 285 5.71 8.78 -6.39
CA VAL A 285 5.66 7.60 -7.27
C VAL A 285 4.84 7.89 -8.52
N ASN A 286 5.52 8.02 -9.67
CA ASN A 286 4.93 8.15 -11.00
C ASN A 286 3.78 9.19 -11.05
N GLU A 287 2.82 9.01 -11.96
CA GLU A 287 1.61 9.82 -12.07
C GLU A 287 0.59 9.53 -10.97
N THR A 288 0.76 8.43 -10.22
CA THR A 288 -0.13 8.06 -9.09
C THR A 288 0.00 9.00 -7.90
N ARG A 289 1.11 9.74 -7.84
CA ARG A 289 1.46 10.67 -6.76
C ARG A 289 1.55 10.04 -5.36
N LEU A 290 1.54 8.72 -5.25
CA LEU A 290 1.72 8.05 -3.97
C LEU A 290 3.07 8.46 -3.35
N LEU A 291 3.10 8.49 -2.02
CA LEU A 291 4.29 8.86 -1.28
C LEU A 291 5.14 7.63 -1.03
N GLY A 292 6.45 7.79 -1.15
CA GLY A 292 7.42 6.80 -0.68
C GLY A 292 8.67 7.48 -0.14
N PHE A 293 9.60 6.68 0.34
CA PHE A 293 10.93 7.13 0.74
C PHE A 293 11.95 6.00 0.56
N ARG A 294 13.23 6.35 0.67
CA ARG A 294 14.33 5.38 0.52
C ARG A 294 14.54 4.66 1.84
N VAL A 295 14.42 3.34 1.82
CA VAL A 295 14.49 2.48 3.01
C VAL A 295 15.77 1.65 2.97
N VAL A 296 16.41 1.51 4.12
CA VAL A 296 17.64 0.71 4.34
C VAL A 296 17.51 -0.15 5.60
N SER A 297 18.35 -1.18 5.71
CA SER A 297 18.50 -1.95 6.94
C SER A 297 19.02 -1.07 8.09
N VAL A 298 18.62 -1.34 9.34
CA VAL A 298 19.26 -0.70 10.51
C VAL A 298 20.76 -0.95 10.60
N ASN A 299 21.24 -2.03 9.99
CA ASN A 299 22.65 -2.43 9.96
C ASN A 299 23.34 -1.98 8.67
N ALA A 300 22.74 -1.08 7.89
CA ALA A 300 23.33 -0.58 6.65
C ALA A 300 24.72 0.01 6.92
N PRO A 301 25.77 -0.40 6.17
CA PRO A 301 27.09 0.17 6.32
C PRO A 301 27.08 1.69 6.11
N LYS A 302 27.76 2.40 7.00
CA LYS A 302 27.98 3.84 6.90
C LYS A 302 29.38 4.15 6.40
N GLY A 303 29.54 5.31 5.75
CA GLY A 303 30.84 5.85 5.38
C GLY A 303 31.69 6.19 6.61
N SER A 304 32.99 6.42 6.41
CA SER A 304 33.94 6.67 7.51
C SER A 304 33.58 7.90 8.36
N SER A 305 32.90 8.90 7.80
CA SER A 305 32.40 10.08 8.52
C SER A 305 31.10 9.81 9.29
N GLY A 306 30.41 8.71 8.98
CA GLY A 306 29.05 8.43 9.46
C GLY A 306 27.95 9.27 8.79
N GLU A 307 28.31 10.18 7.89
CA GLU A 307 27.39 11.10 7.19
C GLU A 307 26.72 10.47 5.98
N ASP A 308 27.28 9.36 5.48
CA ASP A 308 26.80 8.64 4.30
C ASP A 308 26.37 7.21 4.64
N VAL A 309 25.32 6.73 3.99
CA VAL A 309 24.91 5.33 3.92
C VAL A 309 25.42 4.74 2.61
N LEU A 310 26.21 3.67 2.71
CA LEU A 310 26.82 3.00 1.55
C LEU A 310 25.92 1.89 0.99
N ALA A 311 24.88 1.50 1.72
CA ALA A 311 23.92 0.50 1.27
C ALA A 311 23.01 1.07 0.19
N GLN A 312 22.72 0.25 -0.82
CA GLN A 312 21.66 0.53 -1.78
C GLN A 312 20.29 0.50 -1.06
N PRO A 313 19.49 1.57 -1.10
CA PRO A 313 18.13 1.55 -0.57
C PRO A 313 17.16 0.90 -1.56
N PHE A 314 15.99 0.57 -1.04
CA PHE A 314 14.80 0.26 -1.83
C PHE A 314 13.73 1.35 -1.67
N LEU A 315 12.76 1.38 -2.57
CA LEU A 315 11.61 2.28 -2.46
C LEU A 315 10.57 1.68 -1.51
N GLY A 316 10.32 2.34 -0.38
CA GLY A 316 9.20 2.04 0.50
C GLY A 316 8.03 2.98 0.22
N VAL A 317 6.91 2.46 -0.28
CA VAL A 317 5.66 3.23 -0.49
C VAL A 317 4.93 3.34 0.85
N VAL A 318 4.47 4.54 1.21
CA VAL A 318 3.75 4.82 2.45
C VAL A 318 2.28 4.44 2.28
N ASP A 319 1.81 3.50 3.09
CA ASP A 319 0.46 2.95 2.98
C ASP A 319 -0.20 2.87 4.36
N CYS A 320 -1.14 3.77 4.62
CA CYS A 320 -1.94 3.77 5.84
C CYS A 320 -3.08 2.72 5.81
N GLY A 321 -3.42 2.18 4.63
CA GLY A 321 -4.35 1.08 4.44
C GLY A 321 -3.72 -0.30 4.66
N ALA A 322 -2.41 -0.37 4.87
CA ALA A 322 -1.68 -1.58 5.23
C ALA A 322 -1.42 -1.68 6.74
N SER A 323 -1.96 -2.71 7.40
CA SER A 323 -1.74 -2.95 8.84
C SER A 323 -0.31 -3.42 9.15
N PHE A 324 0.37 -4.01 8.17
CA PHE A 324 1.75 -4.48 8.28
C PHE A 324 2.54 -4.21 7.01
N SER A 325 3.86 -4.18 7.13
CA SER A 325 4.77 -3.89 6.03
C SER A 325 5.11 -5.14 5.23
N VAL A 326 5.34 -4.96 3.92
CA VAL A 326 5.69 -6.04 3.00
C VAL A 326 6.87 -5.61 2.12
N VAL A 327 7.85 -6.47 1.92
CA VAL A 327 8.96 -6.23 0.99
C VAL A 327 9.04 -7.33 -0.06
N ASN A 328 9.43 -6.97 -1.28
CA ASN A 328 9.67 -7.96 -2.32
C ASN A 328 11.02 -8.69 -2.11
N TRP A 329 11.23 -9.79 -2.81
CA TRP A 329 12.44 -10.60 -2.60
C TRP A 329 13.74 -9.86 -2.93
N ARG A 330 13.66 -8.85 -3.82
CA ARG A 330 14.81 -7.99 -4.16
C ARG A 330 15.16 -7.05 -3.01
N ALA A 331 14.18 -6.43 -2.37
CA ALA A 331 14.37 -5.61 -1.17
C ALA A 331 14.82 -6.45 0.03
N ALA A 332 14.29 -7.67 0.20
CA ALA A 332 14.71 -8.60 1.24
C ALA A 332 16.23 -8.88 1.20
N SER A 333 16.80 -9.05 0.00
CA SER A 333 18.25 -9.21 -0.17
C SER A 333 19.03 -7.97 0.31
N LEU A 334 18.55 -6.76 0.01
CA LEU A 334 19.17 -5.51 0.49
C LEU A 334 19.06 -5.33 2.01
N LEU A 335 18.09 -5.99 2.64
CA LEU A 335 17.92 -6.04 4.09
C LEU A 335 18.81 -7.09 4.76
N GLY A 336 19.62 -7.83 3.99
CA GLY A 336 20.52 -8.87 4.48
C GLY A 336 19.83 -10.20 4.78
N LEU A 337 18.66 -10.45 4.20
CA LEU A 337 17.93 -11.69 4.41
C LEU A 337 18.44 -12.83 3.50
N PRO A 338 18.28 -14.11 3.92
CA PRO A 338 18.61 -15.26 3.10
C PRO A 338 17.89 -15.26 1.74
N PRO A 339 18.46 -15.89 0.69
CA PRO A 339 17.82 -15.97 -0.62
C PRO A 339 16.49 -16.74 -0.55
N GLN A 340 15.54 -16.43 -1.43
CA GLN A 340 14.19 -17.02 -1.45
C GLN A 340 14.17 -18.56 -1.38
N SER A 341 15.19 -19.24 -1.92
CA SER A 341 15.33 -20.70 -1.92
C SER A 341 15.75 -21.29 -0.56
N ASP A 342 16.11 -20.45 0.42
CA ASP A 342 16.57 -20.90 1.72
C ASP A 342 15.46 -21.63 2.49
N SER A 343 15.83 -22.74 3.11
CA SER A 343 14.93 -23.58 3.90
C SER A 343 14.36 -22.90 5.14
N VAL A 344 14.97 -21.80 5.62
CA VAL A 344 14.48 -21.03 6.77
C VAL A 344 13.03 -20.59 6.57
N TYR A 345 12.66 -20.19 5.36
CA TYR A 345 11.31 -19.68 5.05
C TYR A 345 10.21 -20.73 5.16
N LYS A 346 10.56 -22.02 5.14
CA LYS A 346 9.60 -23.12 5.31
C LYS A 346 9.16 -23.33 6.77
N LYS A 347 9.85 -22.70 7.73
CA LYS A 347 9.67 -22.93 9.16
C LYS A 347 9.16 -21.70 9.92
N ILE A 348 9.10 -20.54 9.26
CA ILE A 348 8.70 -19.29 9.91
C ILE A 348 7.22 -19.01 9.67
N PRO A 349 6.57 -18.19 10.53
CA PRO A 349 5.18 -17.82 10.35
C PRO A 349 4.95 -17.17 8.98
N MET A 350 3.78 -17.42 8.38
CA MET A 350 3.42 -16.88 7.08
C MET A 350 2.06 -16.18 7.16
N VAL A 351 1.89 -15.15 6.35
CA VAL A 351 0.61 -14.49 6.11
C VAL A 351 0.17 -14.69 4.68
N GLN A 352 -1.13 -14.63 4.41
CA GLN A 352 -1.66 -14.90 3.09
C GLN A 352 -1.83 -13.60 2.30
N GLY A 353 -1.00 -13.41 1.28
CA GLY A 353 -1.14 -12.35 0.30
C GLY A 353 -1.85 -12.79 -0.97
N ILE A 354 -2.05 -11.84 -1.87
CA ILE A 354 -2.36 -12.11 -3.28
C ILE A 354 -1.07 -11.86 -4.06
N GLY A 355 -0.57 -12.89 -4.75
CA GLY A 355 0.63 -12.84 -5.59
C GLY A 355 0.34 -12.20 -6.95
N VAL A 356 1.40 -11.82 -7.69
CA VAL A 356 1.32 -11.09 -8.97
C VAL A 356 0.41 -11.73 -10.04
N ASP A 357 0.12 -13.02 -9.90
CA ASP A 357 -0.75 -13.82 -10.77
C ASP A 357 -2.22 -13.82 -10.31
N GLY A 358 -2.57 -13.00 -9.31
CA GLY A 358 -3.90 -12.92 -8.70
C GLY A 358 -4.21 -14.08 -7.76
N ARG A 359 -3.27 -15.01 -7.54
CA ARG A 359 -3.50 -16.19 -6.70
C ARG A 359 -3.09 -15.91 -5.26
N PRO A 360 -3.76 -16.54 -4.29
CA PRO A 360 -3.29 -16.47 -2.92
C PRO A 360 -1.87 -17.03 -2.79
N GLN A 361 -1.00 -16.28 -2.14
CA GLN A 361 0.39 -16.63 -1.89
C GLN A 361 0.67 -16.55 -0.40
N LEU A 362 1.34 -17.55 0.16
CA LEU A 362 1.86 -17.45 1.52
C LEU A 362 3.16 -16.64 1.51
N LEU A 363 3.18 -15.56 2.29
CA LEU A 363 4.32 -14.68 2.47
C LEU A 363 4.97 -14.98 3.83
N PRO A 364 6.19 -15.50 3.86
CA PRO A 364 6.91 -15.69 5.11
C PRO A 364 7.15 -14.35 5.81
N THR A 365 7.15 -14.37 7.14
CA THR A 365 7.34 -13.18 7.98
C THR A 365 8.55 -13.33 8.87
N THR A 366 9.30 -12.24 9.05
CA THR A 366 10.43 -12.18 9.96
C THR A 366 10.54 -10.78 10.57
N ASN A 367 11.19 -10.67 11.73
CA ASN A 367 11.39 -9.38 12.39
C ASN A 367 12.49 -8.59 11.67
N ILE A 368 12.12 -7.50 11.02
CA ILE A 368 13.03 -6.64 10.27
C ILE A 368 13.01 -5.24 10.88
N GLY A 369 14.19 -4.77 11.28
CA GLY A 369 14.40 -3.36 11.61
C GLY A 369 14.81 -2.59 10.36
N VAL A 370 14.23 -1.41 10.16
CA VAL A 370 14.56 -0.53 9.04
C VAL A 370 14.88 0.90 9.50
N SER A 371 15.57 1.63 8.64
CA SER A 371 15.80 3.07 8.71
C SER A 371 15.53 3.69 7.33
N PHE A 372 15.61 5.01 7.22
CA PHE A 372 15.63 5.70 5.93
C PHE A 372 17.05 6.18 5.59
N CYS A 373 17.22 6.64 4.35
CA CYS A 373 18.35 7.47 3.92
C CYS A 373 17.84 8.62 3.03
N GLY A 374 18.59 9.72 2.95
CA GLY A 374 18.24 10.91 2.19
C GLY A 374 18.57 10.81 0.70
N ASN A 375 19.07 11.90 0.12
CA ASN A 375 19.37 11.97 -1.31
C ASN A 375 20.60 11.14 -1.69
N ALA A 376 20.64 10.74 -2.95
CA ALA A 376 21.80 10.04 -3.50
C ALA A 376 22.97 11.02 -3.66
N ILE A 377 24.13 10.62 -3.15
CA ILE A 377 25.39 11.36 -3.22
C ILE A 377 26.27 10.63 -4.25
N GLN A 378 26.55 11.30 -5.36
CA GLN A 378 27.47 10.78 -6.37
C GLN A 378 28.90 11.14 -5.98
N ASN A 379 29.76 10.13 -5.88
CA ASN A 379 31.18 10.37 -5.67
C ASN A 379 31.78 11.10 -6.88
N LYS A 380 32.54 12.17 -6.63
CA LYS A 380 33.15 13.01 -7.69
C LYS A 380 34.22 12.25 -8.47
N ASP A 381 34.95 11.36 -7.80
CA ASP A 381 36.07 10.62 -8.37
C ASP A 381 35.62 9.32 -9.04
N ASP A 382 34.55 8.71 -8.54
CA ASP A 382 33.95 7.51 -9.13
C ASP A 382 32.43 7.65 -9.26
N LYS A 383 31.98 8.04 -10.45
CA LYS A 383 30.56 8.21 -10.77
C LYS A 383 29.74 6.92 -10.63
N SER A 384 30.38 5.75 -10.62
CA SER A 384 29.73 4.46 -10.40
C SER A 384 29.50 4.14 -8.92
N ASN A 385 30.23 4.82 -8.03
CA ASN A 385 30.08 4.69 -6.59
C ASN A 385 29.07 5.73 -6.07
N MET A 386 27.89 5.23 -5.72
CA MET A 386 26.80 6.02 -5.15
C MET A 386 26.70 5.73 -3.65
N SER A 387 26.55 6.78 -2.87
CA SER A 387 26.15 6.70 -1.46
C SER A 387 24.87 7.51 -1.25
N PHE A 388 24.36 7.55 -0.03
CA PHE A 388 23.13 8.26 0.31
C PHE A 388 23.33 9.07 1.59
N GLU A 389 22.70 10.23 1.69
CA GLU A 389 22.72 11.02 2.93
C GLU A 389 22.22 10.16 4.11
N ALA A 390 22.99 10.08 5.19
CA ALA A 390 22.55 9.41 6.40
C ALA A 390 21.46 10.24 7.12
N PRO A 391 20.57 9.59 7.87
CA PRO A 391 19.72 10.30 8.82
C PRO A 391 20.53 11.17 9.78
N THR A 392 19.90 12.20 10.33
CA THR A 392 20.50 13.06 11.35
C THR A 392 20.94 12.23 12.57
N SER A 393 21.91 12.75 13.33
CA SER A 393 22.50 12.01 14.45
C SER A 393 21.52 11.72 15.61
N ASP A 394 20.42 12.46 15.69
CA ASP A 394 19.32 12.26 16.64
C ASP A 394 18.24 11.29 16.14
N TRP A 395 18.33 10.82 14.90
CA TRP A 395 17.43 9.81 14.35
C TRP A 395 17.68 8.44 15.01
N THR A 396 16.61 7.86 15.54
CA THR A 396 16.60 6.45 15.94
C THR A 396 15.90 5.64 14.84
N PRO A 397 16.49 4.54 14.33
CA PRO A 397 15.77 3.64 13.43
C PRO A 397 14.47 3.11 14.02
N TRP A 398 13.55 2.64 13.17
CA TRP A 398 12.34 2.00 13.64
C TRP A 398 12.65 0.67 14.32
N SER A 399 11.83 0.30 15.31
CA SER A 399 11.93 -1.01 15.94
C SER A 399 11.60 -2.10 14.93
N ALA A 400 12.22 -3.27 15.11
CA ALA A 400 11.97 -4.41 14.24
C ALA A 400 10.50 -4.85 14.33
N VAL A 401 9.88 -5.07 13.17
CA VAL A 401 8.49 -5.52 13.05
C VAL A 401 8.43 -6.83 12.26
N PRO A 402 7.43 -7.69 12.49
CA PRO A 402 7.18 -8.85 11.66
C PRO A 402 6.72 -8.41 10.27
N MET A 403 7.67 -8.31 9.35
CA MET A 403 7.47 -7.86 7.98
C MET A 403 7.31 -9.07 7.07
N ALA A 404 6.32 -9.03 6.18
CA ALA A 404 6.11 -10.10 5.21
C ALA A 404 7.04 -9.94 3.99
N ILE A 405 7.42 -11.06 3.39
CA ILE A 405 8.35 -11.09 2.26
C ILE A 405 7.70 -11.77 1.05
N GLY A 406 7.61 -11.05 -0.06
CA GLY A 406 7.26 -11.62 -1.36
C GLY A 406 6.81 -10.59 -2.39
N ASP A 407 6.67 -11.06 -3.62
CA ASP A 407 6.35 -10.22 -4.77
C ASP A 407 4.83 -10.01 -4.87
N LEU A 408 4.36 -8.82 -4.46
CA LEU A 408 2.97 -8.40 -4.61
C LEU A 408 2.71 -7.82 -6.02
N PRO A 409 1.52 -8.03 -6.62
CA PRO A 409 1.14 -7.44 -7.91
C PRO A 409 1.30 -5.93 -7.95
N VAL A 410 0.97 -5.28 -6.82
CA VAL A 410 1.04 -3.82 -6.68
C VAL A 410 2.42 -3.28 -7.03
N PHE A 411 3.52 -3.97 -6.72
CA PHE A 411 4.85 -3.48 -7.09
C PHE A 411 5.04 -3.41 -8.60
N SER A 412 4.60 -4.42 -9.34
CA SER A 412 4.72 -4.43 -10.79
C SER A 412 3.78 -3.43 -11.47
N GLN A 413 2.58 -3.24 -10.92
CA GLN A 413 1.55 -2.36 -11.47
C GLN A 413 1.82 -0.88 -11.16
N LEU A 414 2.15 -0.58 -9.91
CA LEU A 414 2.36 0.79 -9.42
C LEU A 414 3.68 1.38 -9.91
N LEU A 415 4.75 0.58 -9.87
CA LEU A 415 6.12 1.05 -10.15
C LEU A 415 6.58 0.76 -11.59
N GLY A 416 5.78 0.02 -12.37
CA GLY A 416 6.05 -0.23 -13.78
C GLY A 416 5.91 1.02 -14.63
N ASP A 417 6.43 0.98 -15.85
CA ASP A 417 6.30 2.06 -16.85
C ASP A 417 5.04 1.93 -17.72
N GLY A 418 4.07 1.11 -17.27
CA GLY A 418 2.87 0.73 -18.03
C GLY A 418 3.13 -0.23 -19.20
N ARG A 419 4.39 -0.59 -19.49
CA ARG A 419 4.77 -1.53 -20.56
C ARG A 419 5.51 -2.74 -20.01
N SER A 420 6.33 -2.53 -19.01
CA SER A 420 7.19 -3.50 -18.36
C SER A 420 6.93 -3.51 -16.86
N ALA A 421 6.77 -4.71 -16.33
CA ALA A 421 6.64 -4.91 -14.89
C ALA A 421 7.91 -4.44 -14.18
N TYR A 422 7.74 -3.69 -13.09
CA TYR A 422 8.84 -3.32 -12.23
C TYR A 422 9.47 -4.56 -11.57
N LYS A 423 10.80 -4.69 -11.67
CA LYS A 423 11.58 -5.80 -11.11
C LYS A 423 12.62 -5.35 -10.08
N GLY A 424 12.61 -4.07 -9.71
CA GLY A 424 13.55 -3.50 -8.74
C GLY A 424 13.14 -3.82 -7.29
N PRO A 425 13.97 -3.43 -6.32
CA PRO A 425 13.66 -3.61 -4.91
C PRO A 425 12.62 -2.59 -4.45
N ALA A 426 11.52 -3.09 -3.86
CA ALA A 426 10.43 -2.26 -3.36
C ALA A 426 9.75 -2.89 -2.13
N GLY A 427 9.05 -2.05 -1.37
CA GLY A 427 8.21 -2.46 -0.26
C GLY A 427 7.07 -1.50 0.00
N ILE A 428 6.13 -1.96 0.80
CA ILE A 428 5.05 -1.19 1.41
C ILE A 428 5.43 -0.98 2.88
N ILE A 429 5.39 0.28 3.31
CA ILE A 429 5.62 0.70 4.68
C ILE A 429 4.27 0.97 5.31
N GLY A 430 3.79 -0.03 6.06
CA GLY A 430 2.49 -0.05 6.71
C GLY A 430 2.49 0.53 8.12
N LEU A 431 1.33 0.43 8.76
CA LEU A 431 1.08 0.96 10.10
C LEU A 431 1.92 0.31 11.20
N ASP A 432 2.44 -0.90 11.01
CA ASP A 432 3.41 -1.52 11.94
C ASP A 432 4.70 -0.70 12.11
N ILE A 433 5.13 0.00 11.06
CA ILE A 433 6.25 0.95 11.09
C ILE A 433 5.74 2.37 11.35
N LEU A 434 4.76 2.84 10.58
CA LEU A 434 4.30 4.23 10.64
C LEU A 434 3.74 4.60 12.02
N SER A 435 3.02 3.68 12.68
CA SER A 435 2.40 3.95 13.98
C SER A 435 3.33 3.97 15.18
N GLN A 436 4.62 3.64 14.99
CA GLN A 436 5.58 3.66 16.08
C GLN A 436 5.82 5.08 16.61
N ARG A 437 5.54 6.12 15.79
CA ARG A 437 5.81 7.53 16.09
C ARG A 437 4.75 8.42 15.48
N ARG A 438 4.81 9.72 15.78
CA ARG A 438 4.06 10.74 15.03
C ARG A 438 4.60 10.84 13.60
N VAL A 439 3.73 10.85 12.60
CA VAL A 439 4.05 10.96 11.18
C VAL A 439 3.20 12.07 10.55
N ILE A 440 3.82 12.95 9.79
CA ILE A 440 3.12 13.97 9.01
C ILE A 440 3.42 13.76 7.53
N LEU A 441 2.36 13.65 6.73
CA LEU A 441 2.42 13.58 5.28
C LEU A 441 2.12 14.97 4.72
N GLU A 442 3.14 15.66 4.22
CA GLU A 442 2.96 16.92 3.48
C GLU A 442 2.56 16.57 2.05
N THR A 443 1.25 16.42 1.81
CA THR A 443 0.70 15.88 0.56
C THR A 443 0.29 16.96 -0.45
N GLY A 444 0.44 18.24 -0.11
CA GLY A 444 -0.03 19.36 -0.90
C GLY A 444 0.36 19.30 -2.39
N ALA A 445 -0.38 20.04 -3.22
CA ALA A 445 -0.37 19.94 -4.68
C ALA A 445 0.97 20.25 -5.39
N GLY A 446 2.04 20.54 -4.64
CA GLY A 446 3.38 20.77 -5.16
C GLY A 446 4.09 19.50 -5.66
N LYS A 447 5.17 19.70 -6.44
CA LYS A 447 6.07 18.63 -6.89
C LYS A 447 6.97 18.09 -5.77
N LYS A 448 7.15 18.87 -4.70
CA LYS A 448 7.92 18.48 -3.53
C LYS A 448 6.95 18.11 -2.42
N ARG A 449 6.94 16.84 -2.07
CA ARG A 449 6.23 16.31 -0.90
C ARG A 449 7.27 15.89 0.13
N ARG A 450 6.87 15.89 1.39
CA ARG A 450 7.75 15.54 2.51
C ARG A 450 7.02 14.65 3.49
N ILE A 451 7.80 13.86 4.20
CA ILE A 451 7.32 13.06 5.30
C ILE A 451 8.08 13.54 6.53
N TYR A 452 7.38 13.98 7.56
CA TYR A 452 8.01 14.28 8.84
C TYR A 452 7.75 13.15 9.80
N VAL A 453 8.78 12.71 10.53
CA VAL A 453 8.66 11.62 11.51
C VAL A 453 9.25 12.06 12.83
N GLY A 454 8.57 11.76 13.94
CA GLY A 454 9.11 12.00 15.27
C GLY A 454 10.44 11.25 15.49
N ASN A 455 11.33 11.80 16.32
CA ASN A 455 12.65 11.19 16.53
C ASN A 455 12.65 10.01 17.52
N LYS A 456 11.58 9.87 18.31
CA LYS A 456 11.43 8.84 19.34
C LYS A 456 10.10 8.14 19.22
#